data_AF-A0A7W0WU30-F1
#
_entry.id   AF-A0A7W0WU30-F1
#
_cell.length_a   1.000
_cell.length_b   1.000
_cell.length_c   1.000
_cell.angle_alpha   90.00
_cell.angle_beta   90.00
_cell.angle_gamma   90.00
#
_symmetry.space_group_name_H-M   'P 1'
#
loop_
_entity.id
_entity.type
_entity.pdbx_description
1 polymer ?
#
loop_
_entity_poly.entity_id
_entity_poly.type
_entity_poly.pdbx_seq_one_letter_code
_entity_poly.pdbx_strand_id
1 'polypeptide(L)'
;MRAALLLLLACGAPKAPSAPPPVAPEVLVKKHDLKDLEHPERHKFLSIDWSTVKLETSADALAVWARIAPTGLDWEDKLEELPEAVERPLAFALIESGNFRCMPTVAKQDCAAQPFDVKEPAQTAGLTDPCLRRLIAIWALDKLDPADLPKLRDPLRAIVSIPPPESELVATVLVAIPENDHAMRIDLLDHAWRAGQQDVVNGAVGKLDEAHLIEAVTKFHIDGALEVLSAEGHRATYLAAVADEQLGGRARTRAMFDLVATDDKLAADVKAMLLKAAVSKDCTVAATAARLLEQFGDKRFVPARPRASTSTKLMRSLCMLASYEQQQRADEASLLAGYVPKKGLERMTVTYDPLGETDDDGDGDPHTAHQVDLVAKDQLVLPEIDDLVKAFQHCAGTVCKSDDREFRFSFKPIGGQLLLTRLEMADRPPCPKP
;
A
#
# COMPACT_ATOMS: atom_id res chain seq x y z
N MET A 1 -8.62 -32.00 -38.77
CA MET A 1 -9.24 -33.34 -38.98
C MET A 1 -8.79 -34.29 -37.88
N ARG A 2 -9.67 -34.55 -36.90
CA ARG A 2 -10.02 -35.86 -36.31
C ARG A 2 -10.68 -35.61 -34.95
N ALA A 3 -11.99 -35.83 -34.95
CA ALA A 3 -12.88 -35.82 -33.82
C ALA A 3 -12.74 -37.12 -33.01
N ALA A 4 -12.98 -37.05 -31.70
CA ALA A 4 -13.29 -38.23 -30.89
C ALA A 4 -14.46 -37.89 -29.95
N LEU A 5 -15.54 -38.62 -30.19
CA LEU A 5 -16.84 -38.65 -29.52
C LEU A 5 -16.77 -39.75 -28.44
N LEU A 6 -17.27 -39.55 -27.21
CA LEU A 6 -17.53 -40.66 -26.28
C LEU A 6 -18.60 -40.35 -25.22
N LEU A 7 -19.80 -40.83 -25.55
CA LEU A 7 -20.83 -41.55 -24.78
C LEU A 7 -21.04 -41.33 -23.26
N LEU A 8 -22.30 -40.99 -22.98
CA LEU A 8 -23.05 -41.09 -21.73
C LEU A 8 -23.28 -42.54 -21.29
N LEU A 9 -23.13 -42.83 -20.00
CA LEU A 9 -23.71 -43.99 -19.34
C LEU A 9 -24.38 -43.57 -18.02
N ALA A 10 -25.70 -43.78 -17.98
CA ALA A 10 -26.53 -43.68 -16.79
C ALA A 10 -26.47 -45.00 -16.00
N CYS A 11 -26.37 -44.91 -14.67
CA CYS A 11 -26.59 -46.03 -13.77
C CYS A 11 -27.56 -45.59 -12.66
N GLY A 12 -28.73 -46.22 -12.64
CA GLY A 12 -29.76 -46.03 -11.62
C GLY A 12 -29.42 -46.78 -10.33
N ALA A 13 -29.66 -46.13 -9.20
CA ALA A 13 -29.58 -46.72 -7.87
C ALA A 13 -30.95 -47.27 -7.41
N PRO A 14 -30.97 -48.32 -6.57
CA PRO A 14 -32.19 -48.98 -6.13
C PRO A 14 -32.96 -48.18 -5.07
N LYS A 15 -34.29 -48.33 -5.13
CA LYS A 15 -35.31 -47.65 -4.33
C LYS A 15 -35.24 -48.10 -2.86
N ALA A 16 -34.91 -47.17 -1.96
CA ALA A 16 -34.93 -47.38 -0.51
C ALA A 16 -36.39 -47.54 0.02
N PRO A 17 -36.61 -48.30 1.11
CA PRO A 17 -37.94 -48.50 1.69
C PRO A 17 -38.50 -47.19 2.26
N SER A 18 -39.81 -46.98 2.05
CA SER A 18 -40.53 -45.78 2.48
C SER A 18 -40.55 -45.64 4.00
N ALA A 19 -40.09 -44.49 4.49
CA ALA A 19 -40.23 -44.10 5.89
C ALA A 19 -41.71 -44.03 6.30
N PRO A 20 -42.05 -44.37 7.57
CA PRO A 20 -43.40 -44.19 8.09
C PRO A 20 -43.78 -42.70 8.09
N PRO A 21 -45.08 -42.38 7.99
CA PRO A 21 -45.55 -41.00 7.94
C PRO A 21 -45.11 -40.24 9.21
N PRO A 22 -44.70 -38.98 9.09
CA PRO A 22 -44.33 -38.17 10.24
C PRO A 22 -45.54 -38.03 11.16
N VAL A 23 -45.31 -38.31 12.44
CA VAL A 23 -46.26 -38.00 13.53
C VAL A 23 -46.52 -36.50 13.45
N ALA A 24 -47.79 -36.12 13.31
CA ALA A 24 -48.20 -34.72 13.33
C ALA A 24 -47.68 -34.07 14.62
N PRO A 25 -46.92 -32.96 14.55
CA PRO A 25 -46.51 -32.27 15.76
C PRO A 25 -47.78 -31.81 16.48
N GLU A 26 -47.92 -32.25 17.73
CA GLU A 26 -48.85 -31.66 18.67
C GLU A 26 -48.51 -30.17 18.74
N VAL A 27 -49.33 -29.34 18.09
CA VAL A 27 -49.18 -27.89 18.15
C VAL A 27 -49.60 -27.49 19.55
N LEU A 28 -48.61 -27.47 20.45
CA LEU A 28 -48.70 -26.80 21.73
C LEU A 28 -48.71 -25.30 21.41
N VAL A 29 -49.89 -24.76 21.06
CA VAL A 29 -50.11 -23.31 20.99
C VAL A 29 -50.01 -22.78 22.42
N LYS A 30 -48.79 -22.61 22.92
CA LYS A 30 -48.52 -21.52 23.85
C LYS A 30 -48.83 -20.27 23.05
N LYS A 31 -49.91 -19.58 23.39
CA LYS A 31 -50.05 -18.15 23.08
C LYS A 31 -48.80 -17.50 23.67
N HIS A 32 -47.78 -17.30 22.85
CA HIS A 32 -46.78 -16.30 23.17
C HIS A 32 -47.51 -14.97 23.13
N ASP A 33 -47.51 -14.30 24.28
CA ASP A 33 -48.03 -12.97 24.43
C ASP A 33 -47.26 -12.10 23.42
N LEU A 34 -47.95 -11.55 22.43
CA LEU A 34 -47.35 -10.68 21.40
C LEU A 34 -46.72 -9.41 21.98
N LYS A 35 -46.84 -9.20 23.29
CA LYS A 35 -46.19 -8.13 24.06
C LYS A 35 -44.67 -8.28 24.16
N ASP A 36 -44.12 -9.50 24.04
CA ASP A 36 -42.67 -9.71 24.10
C ASP A 36 -41.94 -9.38 22.77
N LEU A 37 -42.67 -8.89 21.75
CA LEU A 37 -42.13 -8.29 20.52
C LEU A 37 -42.21 -6.75 20.54
N GLU A 38 -42.63 -6.14 21.66
CA GLU A 38 -42.45 -4.71 21.88
C GLU A 38 -40.94 -4.44 21.90
N HIS A 39 -40.42 -3.93 20.78
CA HIS A 39 -39.06 -3.42 20.74
C HIS A 39 -38.96 -2.40 21.88
N PRO A 40 -37.95 -2.49 22.76
CA PRO A 40 -37.78 -1.48 23.80
C PRO A 40 -37.80 -0.10 23.13
N GLU A 41 -38.62 0.82 23.64
CA GLU A 41 -38.73 2.18 23.11
C GLU A 41 -37.30 2.72 22.94
N ARG A 42 -36.91 3.03 21.69
CA ARG A 42 -35.57 3.57 21.41
C ARG A 42 -35.40 4.82 22.28
N HIS A 43 -34.36 4.83 23.11
CA HIS A 43 -34.08 5.94 23.99
C HIS A 43 -33.83 7.18 23.12
N LYS A 44 -34.66 8.23 23.28
CA LYS A 44 -34.53 9.47 22.51
C LYS A 44 -33.33 10.28 22.99
N PHE A 45 -32.32 10.46 22.14
CA PHE A 45 -31.09 11.20 22.44
C PHE A 45 -31.23 12.70 22.20
N LEU A 46 -31.99 13.13 21.19
CA LEU A 46 -32.05 14.53 20.77
C LEU A 46 -33.36 15.20 21.20
N SER A 47 -33.26 16.15 22.13
CA SER A 47 -34.38 17.01 22.55
C SER A 47 -34.44 18.31 21.73
N ILE A 48 -34.33 18.20 20.40
CA ILE A 48 -34.33 19.35 19.47
C ILE A 48 -35.68 19.44 18.76
N ASP A 49 -36.33 20.61 18.82
CA ASP A 49 -37.49 20.91 17.97
C ASP A 49 -37.03 21.32 16.57
N TRP A 50 -36.95 20.33 15.68
CA TRP A 50 -36.50 20.48 14.30
C TRP A 50 -37.35 21.47 13.47
N SER A 51 -38.61 21.70 13.85
CA SER A 51 -39.48 22.67 13.13
C SER A 51 -39.03 24.12 13.31
N THR A 52 -38.21 24.39 14.32
CA THR A 52 -37.69 25.72 14.65
C THR A 52 -36.24 25.94 14.23
N VAL A 53 -35.57 24.89 13.75
CA VAL A 53 -34.16 24.94 13.38
C VAL A 53 -34.00 25.67 12.05
N LYS A 54 -33.15 26.71 12.04
CA LYS A 54 -32.74 27.42 10.83
C LYS A 54 -31.37 26.91 10.38
N LEU A 55 -31.22 26.63 9.09
CA LEU A 55 -29.99 26.12 8.47
C LEU A 55 -29.67 26.96 7.23
N GLU A 56 -29.70 28.29 7.38
CA GLU A 56 -29.49 29.23 6.28
C GLU A 56 -27.99 29.40 5.97
N THR A 57 -27.13 29.19 6.96
CA THR A 57 -25.67 29.33 6.85
C THR A 57 -24.93 28.16 7.51
N SER A 58 -23.66 27.96 7.14
CA SER A 58 -22.79 26.99 7.82
C SER A 58 -22.61 27.30 9.31
N ALA A 59 -22.67 28.58 9.71
CA ALA A 59 -22.61 28.96 11.11
C ALA A 59 -23.84 28.48 11.90
N ASP A 60 -25.04 28.55 11.29
CA ASP A 60 -26.26 28.01 11.90
C ASP A 60 -26.18 26.49 12.05
N ALA A 61 -25.69 25.80 11.02
CA ALA A 61 -25.47 24.35 11.06
C ALA A 61 -24.44 23.96 12.15
N LEU A 62 -23.34 24.70 12.31
CA LEU A 62 -22.37 24.47 13.38
C LEU A 62 -22.97 24.73 14.78
N ALA A 63 -23.86 25.71 14.92
CA ALA A 63 -24.59 25.93 16.18
C ALA A 63 -25.54 24.76 16.50
N VAL A 64 -26.16 24.15 15.48
CA VAL A 64 -26.97 22.94 15.65
C VAL A 64 -26.09 21.75 16.04
N TRP A 65 -24.93 21.57 15.41
CA TRP A 65 -23.94 20.57 15.81
C TRP A 65 -23.52 20.69 17.28
N ALA A 66 -23.33 21.92 17.78
CA ALA A 66 -23.05 22.17 19.19
C ALA A 66 -24.20 21.77 20.13
N ARG A 67 -25.45 21.77 19.64
CA ARG A 67 -26.63 21.30 20.39
C ARG A 67 -26.81 19.78 20.33
N ILE A 68 -26.50 19.16 19.19
CA ILE A 68 -26.47 17.69 19.03
C ILE A 68 -25.40 17.10 19.95
N ALA A 69 -24.22 17.75 19.96
CA ALA A 69 -23.05 17.38 20.78
C ALA A 69 -22.80 15.85 20.76
N PRO A 70 -22.54 15.25 19.58
CA PRO A 70 -22.27 13.82 19.51
C PRO A 70 -21.01 13.48 20.30
N THR A 71 -21.01 12.31 20.93
CA THR A 71 -19.87 11.76 21.64
C THR A 71 -19.42 10.44 21.02
N GLY A 72 -18.21 9.99 21.33
CA GLY A 72 -17.72 8.68 20.88
C GLY A 72 -18.65 7.51 21.26
N LEU A 73 -19.45 7.65 22.33
CA LEU A 73 -20.40 6.63 22.78
C LEU A 73 -21.73 6.63 22.00
N ASP A 74 -22.21 7.78 21.53
CA ASP A 74 -23.61 7.96 21.11
C ASP A 74 -23.80 8.65 19.76
N TRP A 75 -22.72 8.84 19.00
CA TRP A 75 -22.79 9.58 17.75
C TRP A 75 -23.67 8.91 16.70
N GLU A 76 -23.57 7.59 16.50
CA GLU A 76 -24.39 6.86 15.52
C GLU A 76 -25.88 6.99 15.83
N ASP A 77 -26.27 6.69 17.07
CA ASP A 77 -27.66 6.79 17.54
C ASP A 77 -28.21 8.22 17.36
N LYS A 78 -27.40 9.25 17.65
CA LYS A 78 -27.79 10.65 17.44
C LYS A 78 -27.96 11.00 15.96
N LEU A 79 -27.15 10.43 15.07
CA LEU A 79 -27.30 10.65 13.62
C LEU A 79 -28.56 9.98 13.08
N GLU A 80 -28.96 8.82 13.59
CA GLU A 80 -30.21 8.15 13.22
C GLU A 80 -31.47 8.97 13.56
N GLU A 81 -31.40 9.84 14.57
CA GLU A 81 -32.52 10.70 14.99
C GLU A 81 -32.66 11.99 14.16
N LEU A 82 -31.74 12.27 13.23
CA LEU A 82 -31.78 13.46 12.40
C LEU A 82 -32.87 13.33 11.32
N PRO A 83 -33.78 14.31 11.18
CA PRO A 83 -34.66 14.37 10.02
C PRO A 83 -33.86 14.56 8.72
N GLU A 84 -34.26 13.88 7.65
CA GLU A 84 -33.62 13.97 6.33
C GLU A 84 -33.41 15.42 5.85
N ALA A 85 -34.39 16.29 6.13
CA ALA A 85 -34.34 17.71 5.75
C ALA A 85 -33.19 18.51 6.38
N VAL A 86 -32.59 18.03 7.48
CA VAL A 86 -31.47 18.70 8.17
C VAL A 86 -30.12 18.01 7.94
N GLU A 87 -30.10 16.76 7.47
CA GLU A 87 -28.86 15.99 7.31
C GLU A 87 -27.87 16.68 6.37
N ARG A 88 -28.33 17.07 5.18
CA ARG A 88 -27.46 17.65 4.14
C ARG A 88 -26.81 18.98 4.55
N PRO A 89 -27.53 19.99 5.08
CA PRO A 89 -26.88 21.22 5.57
C PRO A 89 -25.88 20.97 6.71
N LEU A 90 -26.17 20.01 7.61
CA LEU A 90 -25.27 19.64 8.69
C LEU A 90 -24.00 18.95 8.16
N ALA A 91 -24.16 18.02 7.21
CA ALA A 91 -23.06 17.36 6.53
C ALA A 91 -22.16 18.36 5.80
N PHE A 92 -22.75 19.29 5.03
CA PHE A 92 -22.02 20.33 4.32
C PHE A 92 -21.14 21.16 5.27
N ALA A 93 -21.71 21.67 6.37
CA ALA A 93 -20.98 22.47 7.35
C ALA A 93 -19.90 21.67 8.09
N LEU A 94 -20.12 20.37 8.32
CA LEU A 94 -19.10 19.49 8.92
C LEU A 94 -17.89 19.36 8.00
N ILE A 95 -18.10 19.01 6.73
CA ILE A 95 -17.02 18.87 5.73
C ILE A 95 -16.27 20.17 5.55
N GLU A 96 -16.98 21.30 5.43
CA GLU A 96 -16.38 22.63 5.29
C GLU A 96 -15.50 23.01 6.50
N SER A 97 -15.88 22.62 7.72
CA SER A 97 -15.16 23.00 8.94
C SER A 97 -13.89 22.18 9.24
N GLY A 98 -13.66 21.06 8.54
CA GLY A 98 -12.39 20.35 8.59
C GLY A 98 -12.12 19.59 9.91
N ASN A 99 -10.83 19.46 10.27
CA ASN A 99 -10.30 18.79 11.47
C ASN A 99 -10.59 17.27 11.54
N PHE A 100 -10.16 16.51 10.53
CA PHE A 100 -10.42 15.06 10.43
C PHE A 100 -9.20 14.17 10.68
N ARG A 101 -8.06 14.78 11.02
CA ARG A 101 -6.79 14.07 11.19
C ARG A 101 -6.72 13.47 12.59
N CYS A 102 -7.04 12.19 12.71
CA CYS A 102 -7.11 11.49 13.99
C CYS A 102 -5.72 11.23 14.56
N MET A 103 -4.79 10.73 13.74
CA MET A 103 -3.44 10.40 14.20
C MET A 103 -2.42 11.46 13.77
N PRO A 104 -1.52 11.89 14.68
CA PRO A 104 -0.39 12.71 14.30
C PRO A 104 0.51 11.95 13.32
N THR A 105 1.24 12.65 12.45
CA THR A 105 2.27 11.99 11.62
C THR A 105 3.26 11.33 12.57
N VAL A 106 3.35 10.01 12.56
CA VAL A 106 4.39 9.33 13.33
C VAL A 106 5.72 9.65 12.63
N ALA A 107 6.61 10.36 13.32
CA ALA A 107 7.97 10.58 12.82
C ALA A 107 8.62 9.21 12.59
N LYS A 108 9.41 9.06 11.51
CA LYS A 108 10.15 7.80 11.25
C LYS A 108 10.95 7.41 12.50
N GLN A 109 10.50 6.38 13.20
CA GLN A 109 11.17 5.84 14.38
C GLN A 109 12.23 4.81 13.95
N ASP A 110 13.30 4.66 14.72
CA ASP A 110 14.35 3.67 14.44
C ASP A 110 14.00 2.27 14.99
N CYS A 111 12.80 1.80 14.66
CA CYS A 111 12.27 0.50 15.03
C CYS A 111 11.37 -0.04 13.91
N ALA A 112 10.93 -1.30 14.01
CA ALA A 112 10.06 -1.91 13.02
C ALA A 112 8.70 -1.20 12.96
N ALA A 113 8.22 -0.90 11.75
CA ALA A 113 6.98 -0.16 11.54
C ALA A 113 5.78 -0.88 12.18
N GLN A 114 5.00 -0.18 13.00
CA GLN A 114 3.76 -0.76 13.52
C GLN A 114 2.66 -0.70 12.45
N PRO A 115 1.81 -1.73 12.32
CA PRO A 115 0.56 -1.58 11.58
C PRO A 115 -0.24 -0.44 12.23
N PHE A 116 -0.54 0.60 11.44
CA PHE A 116 -1.28 1.75 11.94
C PHE A 116 -2.75 1.38 12.07
N ASP A 117 -3.20 1.14 13.30
CA ASP A 117 -4.62 1.07 13.60
C ASP A 117 -5.11 2.45 14.07
N VAL A 118 -6.12 3.00 13.39
CA VAL A 118 -6.65 4.31 13.76
C VAL A 118 -7.47 4.15 15.02
N LYS A 119 -6.93 4.65 16.14
CA LYS A 119 -7.61 4.54 17.44
C LYS A 119 -9.04 5.05 17.35
N GLU A 120 -9.96 4.25 17.88
CA GLU A 120 -11.34 4.70 18.10
C GLU A 120 -11.35 5.94 19.00
N PRO A 121 -12.27 6.90 18.76
CA PRO A 121 -12.43 8.03 19.66
C PRO A 121 -12.79 7.53 21.06
N ALA A 122 -12.33 8.23 22.10
CA ALA A 122 -12.77 7.94 23.46
C ALA A 122 -14.30 8.07 23.56
N GLN A 123 -14.95 7.29 24.43
CA GLN A 123 -16.41 7.35 24.61
C GLN A 123 -16.92 8.77 24.94
N THR A 124 -16.10 9.57 25.65
CA THR A 124 -16.41 10.96 26.01
C THR A 124 -15.87 12.00 25.02
N ALA A 125 -15.21 11.57 23.94
CA ALA A 125 -14.71 12.48 22.90
C ALA A 125 -15.91 13.20 22.27
N GLY A 126 -15.85 14.52 22.16
CA GLY A 126 -16.88 15.33 21.52
C GLY A 126 -16.51 15.73 20.10
N LEU A 127 -17.36 16.53 19.44
CA LEU A 127 -17.18 16.97 18.04
C LEU A 127 -15.90 17.81 17.77
N THR A 128 -15.13 18.17 18.79
CA THR A 128 -13.80 18.78 18.63
C THR A 128 -12.69 17.76 18.44
N ASP A 129 -12.92 16.50 18.81
CA ASP A 129 -11.99 15.40 18.65
C ASP A 129 -11.92 14.99 17.17
N PRO A 130 -10.73 14.98 16.56
CA PRO A 130 -10.60 14.71 15.13
C PRO A 130 -10.90 13.26 14.75
N CYS A 131 -10.76 12.30 15.67
CA CYS A 131 -11.11 10.90 15.43
C CYS A 131 -12.62 10.72 15.34
N LEU A 132 -13.38 11.35 16.25
CA LEU A 132 -14.84 11.35 16.14
C LEU A 132 -15.30 12.10 14.88
N ARG A 133 -14.73 13.28 14.60
CA ARG A 133 -15.06 14.03 13.38
C ARG A 133 -14.79 13.24 12.11
N ARG A 134 -13.72 12.43 12.05
CA ARG A 134 -13.42 11.53 10.93
C ARG A 134 -14.57 10.58 10.65
N LEU A 135 -15.10 9.93 11.68
CA LEU A 135 -16.21 8.97 11.55
C LEU A 135 -17.50 9.65 11.08
N ILE A 136 -17.84 10.80 11.68
CA ILE A 136 -19.02 11.57 11.27
C ILE A 136 -18.82 12.14 9.85
N ALA A 137 -17.59 12.44 9.43
CA ALA A 137 -17.31 12.89 8.06
C ALA A 137 -17.60 11.82 7.01
N ILE A 138 -17.37 10.53 7.32
CA ILE A 138 -17.74 9.43 6.43
C ILE A 138 -19.26 9.42 6.22
N TRP A 139 -20.03 9.48 7.30
CA TRP A 139 -21.49 9.65 7.22
C TRP A 139 -21.87 10.91 6.42
N ALA A 140 -21.21 12.03 6.67
CA ALA A 140 -21.55 13.31 6.03
C ALA A 140 -21.36 13.25 4.51
N LEU A 141 -20.32 12.58 4.03
CA LEU A 141 -20.07 12.41 2.59
C LEU A 141 -21.23 11.68 1.89
N ASP A 142 -21.88 10.71 2.56
CA ASP A 142 -23.03 9.99 2.03
C ASP A 142 -24.31 10.83 1.98
N LYS A 143 -24.35 11.97 2.69
CA LYS A 143 -25.51 12.89 2.72
C LYS A 143 -25.40 14.06 1.75
N LEU A 144 -24.26 14.20 1.08
CA LEU A 144 -24.05 15.27 0.10
C LEU A 144 -24.64 14.89 -1.25
N ASP A 145 -25.24 15.86 -1.93
CA ASP A 145 -25.59 15.67 -3.34
C ASP A 145 -24.37 15.92 -4.23
N PRO A 146 -24.29 15.29 -5.42
CA PRO A 146 -23.28 15.61 -6.43
C PRO A 146 -23.15 17.12 -6.74
N ALA A 147 -24.25 17.87 -6.64
CA ALA A 147 -24.28 19.32 -6.86
C ALA A 147 -23.56 20.14 -5.77
N ASP A 148 -23.28 19.56 -4.61
CA ASP A 148 -22.57 20.22 -3.50
C ASP A 148 -21.05 20.15 -3.67
N LEU A 149 -20.54 19.09 -4.29
CA LEU A 149 -19.11 18.79 -4.37
C LEU A 149 -18.27 19.93 -4.98
N PRO A 150 -18.71 20.64 -6.03
CA PRO A 150 -17.93 21.78 -6.55
C PRO A 150 -17.73 22.90 -5.52
N LYS A 151 -18.68 23.10 -4.60
CA LYS A 151 -18.57 24.10 -3.52
C LYS A 151 -17.63 23.62 -2.40
N LEU A 152 -17.50 22.31 -2.23
CA LEU A 152 -16.65 21.67 -1.25
C LEU A 152 -15.28 21.26 -1.80
N ARG A 153 -14.89 21.76 -2.98
CA ARG A 153 -13.63 21.34 -3.63
C ARG A 153 -12.42 21.49 -2.73
N ASP A 154 -12.24 22.65 -2.09
CA ASP A 154 -11.08 22.90 -1.23
C ASP A 154 -11.13 22.09 0.09
N PRO A 155 -12.28 21.97 0.78
CA PRO A 155 -12.44 21.00 1.87
C PRO A 155 -12.12 19.55 1.49
N LEU A 156 -12.59 19.08 0.33
CA LEU A 156 -12.34 17.72 -0.14
C LEU A 156 -10.86 17.51 -0.49
N ARG A 157 -10.20 18.51 -1.10
CA ARG A 157 -8.74 18.52 -1.29
C ARG A 157 -7.99 18.40 0.03
N ALA A 158 -8.43 19.13 1.06
CA ALA A 158 -7.83 19.06 2.38
C ALA A 158 -7.98 17.66 3.01
N ILE A 159 -9.13 17.00 2.82
CA ILE A 159 -9.36 15.63 3.28
C ILE A 159 -8.46 14.63 2.56
N VAL A 160 -8.44 14.63 1.21
CA VAL A 160 -7.62 13.65 0.46
C VAL A 160 -6.12 13.88 0.64
N SER A 161 -5.70 15.06 1.09
CA SER A 161 -4.31 15.37 1.41
C SER A 161 -3.88 14.85 2.80
N ILE A 162 -4.77 14.20 3.56
CA ILE A 162 -4.41 13.57 4.84
C ILE A 162 -3.60 12.30 4.55
N PRO A 163 -2.38 12.17 5.10
CA PRO A 163 -1.56 10.97 4.89
C PRO A 163 -2.19 9.74 5.56
N PRO A 164 -1.70 8.52 5.30
CA PRO A 164 -2.07 7.36 6.12
C PRO A 164 -1.86 7.64 7.62
N PRO A 165 -2.69 7.06 8.51
CA PRO A 165 -3.61 5.94 8.27
C PRO A 165 -5.07 6.29 7.90
N GLU A 166 -5.43 7.55 7.63
CA GLU A 166 -6.82 7.96 7.33
C GLU A 166 -7.35 7.54 5.94
N SER A 167 -6.86 6.41 5.39
CA SER A 167 -7.16 5.92 4.04
C SER A 167 -8.64 5.67 3.77
N GLU A 168 -9.41 5.25 4.77
CA GLU A 168 -10.86 5.03 4.65
C GLU A 168 -11.60 6.32 4.28
N LEU A 169 -11.37 7.41 5.03
CA LEU A 169 -12.00 8.70 4.75
C LEU A 169 -11.60 9.23 3.36
N VAL A 170 -10.34 9.08 2.98
CA VAL A 170 -9.85 9.46 1.64
C VAL A 170 -10.55 8.64 0.55
N ALA A 171 -10.70 7.33 0.75
CA ALA A 171 -11.41 6.46 -0.19
C ALA A 171 -12.89 6.88 -0.33
N THR A 172 -13.58 7.19 0.77
CA THR A 172 -14.96 7.67 0.75
C THR A 172 -15.10 8.96 -0.06
N VAL A 173 -14.18 9.92 0.11
CA VAL A 173 -14.18 11.15 -0.70
C VAL A 173 -14.05 10.84 -2.19
N LEU A 174 -13.12 9.96 -2.58
CA LEU A 174 -12.91 9.62 -3.99
C LEU A 174 -14.10 8.83 -4.59
N VAL A 175 -14.82 8.06 -3.78
CA VAL A 175 -16.04 7.36 -4.18
C VAL A 175 -17.20 8.34 -4.37
N ALA A 176 -17.32 9.36 -3.51
CA ALA A 176 -18.40 10.36 -3.58
C ALA A 176 -18.39 11.20 -4.86
N ILE A 177 -17.24 11.32 -5.53
CA ILE A 177 -17.14 12.06 -6.80
C ILE A 177 -17.96 11.32 -7.89
N PRO A 178 -18.80 12.03 -8.66
CA PRO A 178 -19.49 11.45 -9.82
C PRO A 178 -18.52 10.82 -10.82
N GLU A 179 -18.96 9.76 -11.50
CA GLU A 179 -18.11 9.05 -12.47
C GLU A 179 -17.73 9.94 -13.66
N ASN A 180 -18.60 10.87 -14.04
CA ASN A 180 -18.40 11.79 -15.16
C ASN A 180 -17.59 13.05 -14.82
N ASP A 181 -17.27 13.32 -13.55
CA ASP A 181 -16.43 14.45 -13.15
C ASP A 181 -14.95 14.03 -13.04
N HIS A 182 -14.38 13.68 -14.19
CA HIS A 182 -12.97 13.25 -14.27
C HIS A 182 -11.99 14.36 -13.87
N ALA A 183 -12.34 15.64 -14.10
CA ALA A 183 -11.50 16.78 -13.77
C ALA A 183 -11.37 16.98 -12.25
N MET A 184 -12.46 16.84 -11.50
CA MET A 184 -12.39 16.85 -10.04
C MET A 184 -11.71 15.58 -9.52
N ARG A 185 -12.01 14.42 -10.11
CA ARG A 185 -11.41 13.14 -9.68
C ARG A 185 -9.89 13.16 -9.81
N ILE A 186 -9.34 13.55 -10.96
CA ILE A 186 -7.89 13.55 -11.19
C ILE A 186 -7.16 14.53 -10.26
N ASP A 187 -7.76 15.69 -9.99
CA ASP A 187 -7.27 16.69 -9.05
C ASP A 187 -7.19 16.11 -7.63
N LEU A 188 -8.22 15.42 -7.16
CA LEU A 188 -8.21 14.77 -5.84
C LEU A 188 -7.25 13.57 -5.78
N LEU A 189 -7.11 12.80 -6.86
CA LEU A 189 -6.17 11.69 -6.94
C LEU A 189 -4.71 12.17 -6.87
N ASP A 190 -4.36 13.28 -7.52
CA ASP A 190 -3.01 13.88 -7.41
C ASP A 190 -2.70 14.30 -5.97
N HIS A 191 -3.65 14.95 -5.29
CA HIS A 191 -3.50 15.33 -3.89
C HIS A 191 -3.34 14.10 -2.97
N ALA A 192 -4.16 13.06 -3.15
CA ALA A 192 -4.06 11.81 -2.41
C ALA A 192 -2.72 11.08 -2.66
N TRP A 193 -2.28 11.06 -3.92
CA TRP A 193 -1.01 10.44 -4.32
C TRP A 193 0.17 11.10 -3.61
N ARG A 194 0.22 12.44 -3.61
CA ARG A 194 1.26 13.22 -2.92
C ARG A 194 1.22 13.07 -1.41
N ALA A 195 0.06 12.78 -0.83
CA ALA A 195 -0.10 12.51 0.59
C ALA A 195 0.34 11.09 1.00
N GLY A 196 0.72 10.24 0.05
CA GLY A 196 1.13 8.86 0.33
C GLY A 196 -0.03 7.87 0.44
N GLN A 197 -1.15 8.15 -0.22
CA GLN A 197 -2.32 7.26 -0.28
C GLN A 197 -2.28 6.37 -1.54
N GLN A 198 -1.11 5.81 -1.88
CA GLN A 198 -0.92 5.13 -3.17
C GLN A 198 -1.92 3.97 -3.39
N ASP A 199 -2.19 3.16 -2.36
CA ASP A 199 -3.13 2.03 -2.48
C ASP A 199 -4.56 2.49 -2.77
N VAL A 200 -5.02 3.54 -2.09
CA VAL A 200 -6.34 4.14 -2.32
C VAL A 200 -6.43 4.73 -3.73
N VAL A 201 -5.41 5.47 -4.15
CA VAL A 201 -5.34 6.07 -5.50
C VAL A 201 -5.35 4.98 -6.57
N ASN A 202 -4.51 3.94 -6.43
CA ASN A 202 -4.43 2.82 -7.37
C ASN A 202 -5.77 2.08 -7.50
N GLY A 203 -6.55 1.97 -6.40
CA GLY A 203 -7.90 1.41 -6.45
C GLY A 203 -8.94 2.30 -7.13
N ALA A 204 -8.72 3.63 -7.16
CA ALA A 204 -9.68 4.62 -7.65
C ALA A 204 -9.43 5.08 -9.10
N VAL A 205 -8.20 4.97 -9.62
CA VAL A 205 -7.84 5.42 -10.99
C VAL A 205 -8.61 4.69 -12.10
N GLY A 206 -9.09 3.46 -11.86
CA GLY A 206 -9.85 2.68 -12.85
C GLY A 206 -11.19 3.31 -13.25
N LYS A 207 -11.65 4.35 -12.55
CA LYS A 207 -12.86 5.12 -12.87
C LYS A 207 -12.61 6.30 -13.81
N LEU A 208 -11.36 6.52 -14.23
CA LEU A 208 -11.01 7.55 -15.22
C LEU A 208 -11.20 7.01 -16.64
N ASP A 209 -11.60 7.88 -17.56
CA ASP A 209 -11.54 7.56 -18.98
C ASP A 209 -10.08 7.50 -19.49
N GLU A 210 -9.90 7.04 -20.72
CA GLU A 210 -8.57 6.87 -21.34
C GLU A 210 -7.75 8.18 -21.38
N ALA A 211 -8.38 9.31 -21.71
CA ALA A 211 -7.68 10.59 -21.81
C ALA A 211 -7.15 11.05 -20.44
N HIS A 212 -7.96 10.87 -19.38
CA HIS A 212 -7.57 11.23 -18.03
C HIS A 212 -6.59 10.22 -17.40
N LEU A 213 -6.63 8.94 -17.80
CA LEU A 213 -5.59 7.98 -17.44
C LEU A 213 -4.22 8.38 -18.02
N ILE A 214 -4.19 8.81 -19.28
CA ILE A 214 -2.96 9.34 -19.91
C ILE A 214 -2.49 10.60 -19.17
N GLU A 215 -3.39 11.52 -18.84
CA GLU A 215 -3.04 12.71 -18.04
C GLU A 215 -2.49 12.33 -16.66
N ALA A 216 -3.12 11.37 -15.97
CA ALA A 216 -2.71 10.90 -14.65
C ALA A 216 -1.27 10.37 -14.65
N VAL A 217 -0.89 9.59 -15.67
CA VAL A 217 0.49 9.10 -15.82
C VAL A 217 1.44 10.23 -16.21
N THR A 218 1.11 11.01 -17.24
CA THR A 218 2.09 11.89 -17.90
C THR A 218 2.29 13.24 -17.20
N LYS A 219 1.29 13.74 -16.48
CA LYS A 219 1.32 15.05 -15.82
C LYS A 219 1.39 14.94 -14.30
N PHE A 220 0.72 13.95 -13.73
CA PHE A 220 0.62 13.78 -12.27
C PHE A 220 1.48 12.63 -11.75
N HIS A 221 2.10 11.84 -12.64
CA HIS A 221 3.00 10.74 -12.30
C HIS A 221 2.34 9.72 -11.36
N ILE A 222 1.07 9.42 -11.60
CA ILE A 222 0.29 8.43 -10.83
C ILE A 222 0.52 7.04 -11.44
N ASP A 223 1.31 6.22 -10.74
CA ASP A 223 1.73 4.89 -11.20
C ASP A 223 0.56 3.98 -11.58
N GLY A 224 -0.49 3.94 -10.74
CA GLY A 224 -1.63 3.03 -10.93
C GLY A 224 -2.39 3.24 -12.23
N ALA A 225 -2.38 4.46 -12.78
CA ALA A 225 -3.05 4.73 -14.05
C ALA A 225 -2.41 3.98 -15.23
N LEU A 226 -1.10 3.73 -15.17
CA LEU A 226 -0.41 2.90 -16.16
C LEU A 226 -0.90 1.45 -16.11
N GLU A 227 -1.30 0.95 -14.94
CA GLU A 227 -1.78 -0.44 -14.78
C GLU A 227 -3.13 -0.70 -15.47
N VAL A 228 -3.91 0.36 -15.71
CA VAL A 228 -5.22 0.32 -16.40
C VAL A 228 -5.05 0.42 -17.91
N LEU A 229 -4.07 1.20 -18.38
CA LEU A 229 -3.74 1.34 -19.80
C LEU A 229 -3.02 0.09 -20.33
N SER A 230 -3.07 -0.13 -21.65
CA SER A 230 -2.26 -1.17 -22.33
C SER A 230 -1.15 -0.56 -23.18
N ALA A 231 0.01 -1.22 -23.22
CA ALA A 231 1.13 -0.80 -24.07
C ALA A 231 0.80 -0.90 -25.58
N GLU A 232 -0.10 -1.81 -25.97
CA GLU A 232 -0.55 -1.97 -27.37
C GLU A 232 -1.29 -0.72 -27.87
N GLY A 233 -2.23 -0.19 -27.08
CA GLY A 233 -2.95 1.05 -27.43
C GLY A 233 -2.14 2.32 -27.16
N HIS A 234 -1.20 2.27 -26.22
CA HIS A 234 -0.58 3.47 -25.63
C HIS A 234 0.95 3.39 -25.59
N ARG A 235 1.57 2.82 -26.63
CA ARG A 235 3.03 2.61 -26.73
C ARG A 235 3.83 3.86 -26.38
N ALA A 236 3.42 5.04 -26.87
CA ALA A 236 4.11 6.30 -26.60
C ALA A 236 4.12 6.67 -25.11
N THR A 237 2.99 6.47 -24.42
CA THR A 237 2.85 6.69 -22.97
C THR A 237 3.77 5.75 -22.19
N TYR A 238 3.80 4.48 -22.57
CA TYR A 238 4.67 3.47 -21.95
C TYR A 238 6.17 3.76 -22.17
N LEU A 239 6.56 4.17 -23.39
CA LEU A 239 7.95 4.57 -23.66
C LEU A 239 8.36 5.79 -22.83
N ALA A 240 7.47 6.76 -22.67
CA ALA A 240 7.69 7.92 -21.81
C ALA A 240 7.83 7.49 -20.33
N ALA A 241 6.96 6.59 -19.86
CA ALA A 241 6.97 6.10 -18.49
C ALA A 241 8.30 5.44 -18.10
N VAL A 242 8.92 4.64 -18.99
CA VAL A 242 10.26 4.06 -18.75
C VAL A 242 11.31 5.13 -18.40
N ALA A 243 11.24 6.28 -19.06
CA ALA A 243 12.19 7.38 -18.92
C ALA A 243 11.83 8.41 -17.84
N ASP A 244 10.62 8.34 -17.27
CA ASP A 244 10.11 9.30 -16.31
C ASP A 244 10.63 8.98 -14.90
N GLU A 245 11.53 9.82 -14.38
CA GLU A 245 12.10 9.63 -13.03
C GLU A 245 11.14 10.03 -11.90
N GLN A 246 9.99 10.64 -12.21
CA GLN A 246 8.97 10.98 -11.21
C GLN A 246 8.01 9.83 -10.94
N LEU A 247 7.87 8.89 -11.89
CA LEU A 247 7.15 7.64 -11.66
C LEU A 247 7.94 6.72 -10.73
N GLY A 248 7.21 5.94 -9.93
CA GLY A 248 7.81 4.94 -9.06
C GLY A 248 8.51 3.84 -9.85
N GLY A 249 9.58 3.26 -9.28
CA GLY A 249 10.35 2.19 -9.93
C GLY A 249 9.48 1.04 -10.44
N ARG A 250 8.42 0.66 -9.69
CA ARG A 250 7.44 -0.36 -10.08
C ARG A 250 6.76 -0.03 -11.41
N ALA A 251 6.17 1.15 -11.57
CA ALA A 251 5.51 1.56 -12.81
C ALA A 251 6.47 1.55 -13.99
N ARG A 252 7.68 2.07 -13.79
CA ARG A 252 8.72 2.11 -14.83
C ARG A 252 9.15 0.72 -15.25
N THR A 253 9.34 -0.21 -14.31
CA THR A 253 9.69 -1.61 -14.64
C THR A 253 8.57 -2.35 -15.35
N ARG A 254 7.32 -2.14 -14.94
CA ARG A 254 6.14 -2.68 -15.64
C ARG A 254 6.09 -2.17 -17.07
N ALA A 255 6.31 -0.87 -17.27
CA ALA A 255 6.34 -0.29 -18.61
C ALA A 255 7.36 -0.98 -19.52
N MET A 256 8.54 -1.34 -18.99
CA MET A 256 9.55 -2.09 -19.74
C MET A 256 9.08 -3.49 -20.13
N PHE A 257 8.50 -4.25 -19.19
CA PHE A 257 7.99 -5.60 -19.48
C PHE A 257 6.88 -5.58 -20.53
N ASP A 258 5.91 -4.66 -20.38
CA ASP A 258 4.76 -4.57 -21.28
C ASP A 258 5.18 -4.14 -22.70
N LEU A 259 6.24 -3.32 -22.84
CA LEU A 259 6.80 -2.95 -24.14
C LEU A 259 7.61 -4.06 -24.82
N VAL A 260 8.12 -5.02 -24.05
CA VAL A 260 8.96 -6.13 -24.55
C VAL A 260 8.12 -7.36 -24.89
N ALA A 261 6.96 -7.53 -24.24
CA ALA A 261 6.12 -8.73 -24.37
C ALA A 261 5.58 -9.00 -25.79
N THR A 262 5.69 -8.05 -26.72
CA THR A 262 5.05 -8.13 -28.04
C THR A 262 5.90 -8.76 -29.14
N ASP A 263 7.23 -8.89 -28.96
CA ASP A 263 8.13 -9.21 -30.08
C ASP A 263 9.33 -10.10 -29.70
N ASP A 264 9.69 -11.05 -30.58
CA ASP A 264 10.92 -11.86 -30.47
C ASP A 264 12.21 -11.03 -30.61
N LYS A 265 12.09 -9.78 -31.09
CA LYS A 265 13.20 -8.85 -31.27
C LYS A 265 12.84 -7.51 -30.67
N LEU A 266 13.81 -6.93 -29.95
CA LEU A 266 13.65 -5.63 -29.35
C LEU A 266 13.57 -4.53 -30.42
N ALA A 267 12.42 -3.85 -30.49
CA ALA A 267 12.25 -2.66 -31.32
C ALA A 267 13.28 -1.57 -30.95
N ALA A 268 13.69 -0.75 -31.94
CA ALA A 268 14.80 0.18 -31.78
C ALA A 268 14.54 1.27 -30.72
N ASP A 269 13.30 1.74 -30.63
CA ASP A 269 12.81 2.70 -29.64
C ASP A 269 12.83 2.10 -28.22
N VAL A 270 12.33 0.88 -28.04
CA VAL A 270 12.37 0.16 -26.75
C VAL A 270 13.81 -0.09 -26.33
N LYS A 271 14.68 -0.53 -27.25
CA LYS A 271 16.11 -0.69 -26.99
C LYS A 271 16.75 0.60 -26.51
N ALA A 272 16.47 1.73 -27.16
CA ALA A 272 16.98 3.03 -26.73
C ALA A 272 16.50 3.39 -25.32
N MET A 273 15.25 3.11 -24.98
CA MET A 273 14.70 3.34 -23.64
C MET A 273 15.33 2.42 -22.58
N LEU A 274 15.51 1.12 -22.86
CA LEU A 274 16.19 0.21 -21.94
C LEU A 274 17.66 0.63 -21.71
N LEU A 275 18.37 1.06 -22.75
CA LEU A 275 19.75 1.56 -22.60
C LEU A 275 19.82 2.79 -21.68
N LYS A 276 18.83 3.69 -21.75
CA LYS A 276 18.72 4.84 -20.84
C LYS A 276 18.34 4.40 -19.42
N ALA A 277 17.41 3.47 -19.29
CA ALA A 277 16.96 2.95 -18.00
C ALA A 277 18.06 2.15 -17.27
N ALA A 278 18.93 1.43 -17.99
CA ALA A 278 20.03 0.64 -17.42
C ALA A 278 21.09 1.46 -16.66
N VAL A 279 21.05 2.79 -16.80
CA VAL A 279 21.89 3.72 -16.02
C VAL A 279 21.10 4.57 -15.02
N SER A 280 19.82 4.26 -14.80
CA SER A 280 18.94 4.98 -13.87
C SER A 280 19.46 4.97 -12.44
N LYS A 281 19.18 6.02 -11.68
CA LYS A 281 19.58 6.11 -10.26
C LYS A 281 18.89 5.04 -9.42
N ASP A 282 17.65 4.71 -9.74
CA ASP A 282 16.89 3.61 -9.16
C ASP A 282 17.49 2.26 -9.59
N CYS A 283 17.96 1.48 -8.62
CA CYS A 283 18.62 0.20 -8.87
C CYS A 283 17.67 -0.84 -9.44
N THR A 284 16.40 -0.84 -9.04
CA THR A 284 15.40 -1.77 -9.53
C THR A 284 15.12 -1.50 -11.00
N VAL A 285 14.93 -0.23 -11.37
CA VAL A 285 14.76 0.19 -12.78
C VAL A 285 15.97 -0.21 -13.62
N ALA A 286 17.18 0.10 -13.16
CA ALA A 286 18.39 -0.17 -13.91
C ALA A 286 18.71 -1.68 -14.00
N ALA A 287 18.44 -2.45 -12.95
CA ALA A 287 18.57 -3.90 -12.94
C ALA A 287 17.58 -4.58 -13.89
N THR A 288 16.31 -4.18 -13.87
CA THR A 288 15.30 -4.70 -14.80
C THR A 288 15.68 -4.41 -16.25
N ALA A 289 16.12 -3.18 -16.55
CA ALA A 289 16.58 -2.82 -17.89
C ALA A 289 17.81 -3.64 -18.33
N ALA A 290 18.79 -3.83 -17.44
CA ALA A 290 19.95 -4.68 -17.70
C ALA A 290 19.56 -6.14 -17.98
N ARG A 291 18.59 -6.66 -17.22
CA ARG A 291 18.09 -8.02 -17.37
C ARG A 291 17.38 -8.23 -18.70
N LEU A 292 16.49 -7.30 -19.07
CA LEU A 292 15.83 -7.32 -20.37
C LEU A 292 16.85 -7.21 -21.51
N LEU A 293 17.82 -6.31 -21.42
CA LEU A 293 18.89 -6.19 -22.43
C LEU A 293 19.71 -7.48 -22.58
N GLU A 294 20.03 -8.16 -21.47
CA GLU A 294 20.72 -9.46 -21.50
C GLU A 294 19.89 -10.54 -22.20
N GLN A 295 18.57 -10.59 -21.94
CA GLN A 295 17.67 -11.56 -22.59
C GLN A 295 17.70 -11.42 -24.12
N PHE A 296 17.91 -10.19 -24.63
CA PHE A 296 18.11 -9.91 -26.06
C PHE A 296 19.59 -9.87 -26.49
N GLY A 297 20.50 -10.43 -25.69
CA GLY A 297 21.90 -10.68 -26.02
C GLY A 297 22.89 -9.56 -25.67
N ASP A 298 22.46 -8.45 -25.06
CA ASP A 298 23.34 -7.34 -24.66
C ASP A 298 23.76 -7.45 -23.19
N LYS A 299 24.89 -8.11 -22.94
CA LYS A 299 25.41 -8.38 -21.59
C LYS A 299 26.18 -7.21 -20.96
N ARG A 300 26.29 -6.06 -21.63
CA ARG A 300 27.15 -4.94 -21.18
C ARG A 300 26.70 -4.33 -19.85
N PHE A 301 25.43 -4.48 -19.50
CA PHE A 301 24.80 -3.87 -18.33
C PHE A 301 24.58 -4.85 -17.18
N VAL A 302 24.90 -6.14 -17.37
CA VAL A 302 24.85 -7.15 -16.30
C VAL A 302 25.70 -6.66 -15.11
N PRO A 303 25.19 -6.69 -13.87
CA PRO A 303 25.92 -6.17 -12.73
C PRO A 303 27.30 -6.83 -12.58
N ALA A 304 28.32 -5.99 -12.56
CA ALA A 304 29.69 -6.41 -12.35
C ALA A 304 30.35 -5.49 -11.34
N ARG A 305 31.23 -6.06 -10.50
CA ARG A 305 31.93 -5.28 -9.50
C ARG A 305 32.71 -4.13 -10.18
N PRO A 306 32.52 -2.88 -9.73
CA PRO A 306 33.25 -1.75 -10.27
C PRO A 306 34.74 -1.87 -9.93
N ARG A 307 35.60 -1.40 -10.83
CA ARG A 307 37.04 -1.26 -10.56
C ARG A 307 37.35 -0.17 -9.52
N ALA A 308 36.38 0.67 -9.19
CA ALA A 308 36.55 1.80 -8.27
C ALA A 308 36.73 1.36 -6.81
N SER A 309 37.43 2.18 -6.03
CA SER A 309 37.80 1.93 -4.63
C SER A 309 36.92 2.64 -3.60
N THR A 310 35.77 3.19 -3.99
CA THR A 310 34.87 3.89 -3.05
C THR A 310 33.69 3.02 -2.66
N SER A 311 33.33 3.06 -1.37
CA SER A 311 32.19 2.33 -0.83
C SER A 311 30.89 2.71 -1.52
N THR A 312 30.65 4.00 -1.83
CA THR A 312 29.42 4.45 -2.52
C THR A 312 29.19 3.77 -3.86
N LYS A 313 30.24 3.59 -4.68
CA LYS A 313 30.12 2.91 -5.98
C LYS A 313 29.88 1.41 -5.81
N LEU A 314 30.49 0.79 -4.80
CA LEU A 314 30.22 -0.60 -4.47
C LEU A 314 28.80 -0.80 -3.94
N MET A 315 28.32 0.07 -3.06
CA MET A 315 26.96 0.04 -2.53
C MET A 315 25.93 0.15 -3.66
N ARG A 316 26.10 1.10 -4.58
CA ARG A 316 25.25 1.19 -5.79
C ARG A 316 25.31 -0.09 -6.63
N SER A 317 26.49 -0.67 -6.79
CA SER A 317 26.65 -1.91 -7.56
C SER A 317 26.03 -3.12 -6.87
N LEU A 318 26.05 -3.18 -5.53
CA LEU A 318 25.37 -4.22 -4.74
C LEU A 318 23.85 -4.02 -4.76
N CYS A 319 23.38 -2.79 -4.73
CA CYS A 319 21.96 -2.44 -4.91
C CYS A 319 21.45 -2.93 -6.27
N MET A 320 22.18 -2.62 -7.34
CA MET A 320 21.92 -3.15 -8.69
C MET A 320 21.97 -4.69 -8.75
N LEU A 321 22.97 -5.29 -8.10
CA LEU A 321 23.13 -6.75 -8.03
C LEU A 321 21.92 -7.41 -7.37
N ALA A 322 21.50 -6.90 -6.20
CA ALA A 322 20.37 -7.45 -5.46
C ALA A 322 19.07 -7.37 -6.26
N SER A 323 18.76 -6.21 -6.84
CA SER A 323 17.57 -6.06 -7.68
C SER A 323 17.61 -6.93 -8.94
N TYR A 324 18.80 -7.25 -9.46
CA TYR A 324 18.98 -8.11 -10.62
C TYR A 324 18.87 -9.59 -10.27
N GLU A 325 19.49 -10.03 -9.16
CA GLU A 325 19.40 -11.40 -8.64
C GLU A 325 17.98 -11.73 -8.17
N GLN A 326 17.20 -10.75 -7.69
CA GLN A 326 15.78 -10.93 -7.38
C GLN A 326 14.96 -11.40 -8.61
N GLN A 327 15.43 -11.09 -9.82
CA GLN A 327 14.79 -11.45 -11.09
C GLN A 327 15.45 -12.68 -11.75
N GLN A 328 16.43 -13.31 -11.09
CA GLN A 328 17.07 -14.51 -11.59
C GLN A 328 16.17 -15.73 -11.38
N ARG A 329 16.33 -16.72 -12.27
CA ARG A 329 15.77 -18.05 -12.05
C ARG A 329 16.64 -18.79 -11.02
N ALA A 330 16.05 -19.77 -10.34
CA ALA A 330 16.71 -20.53 -9.28
C ALA A 330 17.96 -21.31 -9.74
N ASP A 331 18.11 -21.57 -11.05
CA ASP A 331 19.24 -22.28 -11.64
C ASP A 331 20.40 -21.35 -12.06
N GLU A 332 20.23 -20.03 -11.96
CA GLU A 332 21.28 -19.08 -12.30
C GLU A 332 22.24 -18.87 -11.12
N ALA A 333 23.54 -18.84 -11.43
CA ALA A 333 24.56 -18.61 -10.42
C ALA A 333 24.57 -17.13 -9.96
N SER A 334 24.70 -16.93 -8.65
CA SER A 334 24.87 -15.59 -8.07
C SER A 334 26.15 -14.92 -8.61
N LEU A 335 26.02 -13.64 -8.96
CA LEU A 335 27.12 -12.78 -9.37
C LEU A 335 27.85 -12.17 -8.14
N LEU A 336 27.33 -12.37 -6.92
CA LEU A 336 27.95 -11.96 -5.65
C LEU A 336 29.39 -12.46 -5.50
N ALA A 337 29.71 -13.64 -6.06
CA ALA A 337 31.06 -14.17 -6.09
C ALA A 337 32.10 -13.20 -6.70
N GLY A 338 31.69 -12.28 -7.58
CA GLY A 338 32.53 -11.23 -8.15
C GLY A 338 32.89 -10.09 -7.19
N TYR A 339 32.17 -9.98 -6.06
CA TYR A 339 32.24 -8.88 -5.08
C TYR A 339 33.07 -9.22 -3.84
N VAL A 340 33.35 -10.49 -3.62
CA VAL A 340 33.95 -11.02 -2.39
C VAL A 340 35.40 -11.50 -2.59
N PRO A 341 36.21 -11.61 -1.52
CA PRO A 341 37.54 -12.20 -1.61
C PRO A 341 37.50 -13.71 -1.84
N LYS A 342 38.65 -14.29 -2.23
CA LYS A 342 38.80 -15.74 -2.44
C LYS A 342 38.45 -16.57 -1.20
N LYS A 343 38.66 -16.01 0.00
CA LYS A 343 38.38 -16.68 1.28
C LYS A 343 36.88 -16.85 1.59
N GLY A 344 35.99 -16.20 0.83
CA GLY A 344 34.56 -16.16 1.12
C GLY A 344 34.11 -14.86 1.81
N LEU A 345 32.87 -14.86 2.28
CA LEU A 345 32.19 -13.75 2.94
C LEU A 345 31.88 -14.11 4.39
N GLU A 346 32.21 -13.23 5.34
CA GLU A 346 31.72 -13.35 6.71
C GLU A 346 30.25 -12.88 6.74
N ARG A 347 29.31 -13.81 6.96
CA ARG A 347 27.90 -13.49 7.17
C ARG A 347 27.65 -13.46 8.67
N MET A 348 27.14 -12.33 9.16
CA MET A 348 26.69 -12.20 10.53
C MET A 348 25.18 -12.04 10.55
N THR A 349 24.50 -12.83 11.37
CA THR A 349 23.08 -12.68 11.66
C THR A 349 22.95 -12.27 13.11
N VAL A 350 22.21 -11.20 13.38
CA VAL A 350 21.84 -10.71 14.71
C VAL A 350 20.34 -10.88 14.83
N THR A 351 19.91 -11.83 15.66
CA THR A 351 18.48 -12.03 15.94
C THR A 351 18.07 -11.27 17.18
N TYR A 352 16.81 -10.83 17.24
CA TYR A 352 16.26 -10.14 18.40
C TYR A 352 15.10 -10.94 19.02
N ASP A 353 15.23 -11.29 20.30
CA ASP A 353 14.16 -11.90 21.09
C ASP A 353 13.71 -10.95 22.22
N PRO A 354 12.52 -10.34 22.13
CA PRO A 354 12.03 -9.42 23.17
C PRO A 354 11.80 -10.11 24.52
N LEU A 355 11.74 -11.44 24.56
CA LEU A 355 11.56 -12.24 25.78
C LEU A 355 12.86 -12.91 26.23
N GLY A 356 13.99 -12.65 25.57
CA GLY A 356 15.29 -13.16 25.96
C GLY A 356 15.67 -12.73 27.37
N GLU A 357 16.00 -13.70 28.23
CA GLU A 357 16.45 -13.46 29.60
C GLU A 357 17.93 -13.86 29.80
N THR A 358 18.55 -14.49 28.80
CA THR A 358 19.91 -15.00 28.83
C THR A 358 20.74 -14.45 27.68
N ASP A 359 21.92 -13.94 28.02
CA ASP A 359 22.95 -13.52 27.06
C ASP A 359 23.72 -14.77 26.60
N ASP A 360 23.18 -15.45 25.59
CA ASP A 360 23.68 -16.76 25.12
C ASP A 360 25.00 -16.65 24.36
N ASP A 361 25.35 -15.47 23.82
CA ASP A 361 26.55 -15.24 23.02
C ASP A 361 27.61 -14.35 23.70
N GLY A 362 27.29 -13.78 24.86
CA GLY A 362 28.19 -12.97 25.70
C GLY A 362 28.38 -11.54 25.20
N ASP A 363 27.44 -11.00 24.42
CA ASP A 363 27.51 -9.66 23.86
C ASP A 363 27.09 -8.54 24.86
N GLY A 364 26.53 -8.93 26.01
CA GLY A 364 26.04 -8.05 27.06
C GLY A 364 24.59 -7.59 26.91
N ASP A 365 23.83 -8.13 25.96
CA ASP A 365 22.41 -7.89 25.74
C ASP A 365 21.64 -9.24 25.66
N PRO A 366 20.82 -9.57 26.67
CA PRO A 366 20.09 -10.85 26.71
C PRO A 366 19.01 -10.97 25.62
N HIS A 367 18.73 -9.90 24.87
CA HIS A 367 17.73 -9.90 23.81
C HIS A 367 18.33 -10.09 22.42
N THR A 368 19.65 -10.08 22.28
CA THR A 368 20.32 -10.30 20.98
C THR A 368 21.11 -11.59 20.97
N ALA A 369 21.23 -12.18 19.79
CA ALA A 369 22.13 -13.30 19.57
C ALA A 369 22.83 -13.17 18.23
N HIS A 370 24.15 -13.34 18.24
CA HIS A 370 25.04 -13.21 17.11
C HIS A 370 25.50 -14.56 16.58
N GLN A 371 25.20 -14.82 15.32
CA GLN A 371 25.76 -15.95 14.58
C GLN A 371 26.71 -15.45 13.49
N VAL A 372 27.93 -15.99 13.43
CA VAL A 372 28.91 -15.67 12.39
C VAL A 372 29.29 -16.92 11.59
N ASP A 373 28.99 -16.89 10.29
CA ASP A 373 29.35 -17.94 9.35
C ASP A 373 30.38 -17.41 8.33
N LEU A 374 31.41 -18.20 8.01
CA LEU A 374 32.25 -17.94 6.84
C LEU A 374 31.71 -18.71 5.63
N VAL A 375 31.04 -18.01 4.72
CA VAL A 375 30.42 -18.62 3.53
C VAL A 375 31.44 -18.71 2.40
N ALA A 376 31.67 -19.92 1.90
CA ALA A 376 32.59 -20.17 0.78
C ALA A 376 32.12 -19.47 -0.50
N LYS A 377 33.07 -19.03 -1.33
CA LYS A 377 32.81 -18.16 -2.49
C LYS A 377 31.83 -18.75 -3.50
N ASP A 378 31.85 -20.06 -3.69
CA ASP A 378 31.01 -20.84 -4.61
C ASP A 378 29.61 -21.14 -4.05
N GLN A 379 29.39 -20.89 -2.76
CA GLN A 379 28.10 -21.07 -2.07
C GLN A 379 27.39 -19.73 -1.80
N LEU A 380 27.95 -18.63 -2.30
CA LEU A 380 27.43 -17.29 -2.02
C LEU A 380 26.12 -17.04 -2.75
N VAL A 381 25.14 -16.61 -1.98
CA VAL A 381 23.87 -16.04 -2.43
C VAL A 381 23.59 -14.80 -1.57
N LEU A 382 22.88 -13.82 -2.13
CA LEU A 382 22.38 -12.72 -1.33
C LEU A 382 21.29 -13.23 -0.38
N PRO A 383 21.44 -13.06 0.94
CA PRO A 383 20.42 -13.48 1.88
C PRO A 383 19.22 -12.54 1.81
N GLU A 384 18.02 -13.09 2.01
CA GLU A 384 16.78 -12.33 2.24
C GLU A 384 16.56 -11.25 1.17
N ILE A 385 16.75 -11.65 -0.09
CA ILE A 385 16.91 -10.71 -1.21
C ILE A 385 15.77 -9.72 -1.35
N ASP A 386 14.53 -10.14 -1.06
CA ASP A 386 13.35 -9.28 -1.12
C ASP A 386 13.43 -8.14 -0.09
N ASP A 387 13.86 -8.44 1.12
CA ASP A 387 14.01 -7.46 2.18
C ASP A 387 15.24 -6.57 1.96
N LEU A 388 16.33 -7.17 1.45
CA LEU A 388 17.53 -6.45 1.09
C LEU A 388 17.28 -5.40 -0.01
N VAL A 389 16.50 -5.74 -1.05
CA VAL A 389 16.12 -4.80 -2.11
C VAL A 389 15.32 -3.62 -1.56
N LYS A 390 14.40 -3.85 -0.61
CA LYS A 390 13.69 -2.78 0.09
C LYS A 390 14.66 -1.92 0.90
N ALA A 391 15.56 -2.55 1.66
CA ALA A 391 16.54 -1.86 2.49
C ALA A 391 17.43 -0.90 1.70
N PHE A 392 17.78 -1.25 0.46
CA PHE A 392 18.60 -0.40 -0.42
C PHE A 392 17.99 0.98 -0.73
N GLN A 393 16.67 1.14 -0.57
CA GLN A 393 15.99 2.43 -0.72
C GLN A 393 16.26 3.38 0.46
N HIS A 394 16.81 2.87 1.57
CA HIS A 394 17.01 3.59 2.82
C HIS A 394 18.43 3.37 3.37
N CYS A 395 19.45 3.57 2.52
CA CYS A 395 20.84 3.48 2.94
C CYS A 395 21.43 4.80 3.44
N ALA A 396 22.17 4.73 4.55
CA ALA A 396 23.10 5.74 5.02
C ALA A 396 24.53 5.16 4.95
N GLY A 397 25.26 5.49 3.87
CA GLY A 397 26.61 4.96 3.65
C GLY A 397 26.59 3.46 3.34
N THR A 398 27.05 2.65 4.29
CA THR A 398 27.13 1.18 4.18
C THR A 398 26.15 0.46 5.10
N VAL A 399 25.16 1.19 5.62
CA VAL A 399 24.07 0.65 6.43
C VAL A 399 22.77 0.92 5.69
N CYS A 400 21.93 -0.10 5.52
CA CYS A 400 20.66 -0.03 4.81
C CYS A 400 19.57 -0.63 5.69
N LYS A 401 18.39 -0.03 5.75
CA LYS A 401 17.32 -0.46 6.66
C LYS A 401 16.04 -0.77 5.90
N SER A 402 15.46 -1.94 6.12
CA SER A 402 14.08 -2.26 5.77
C SER A 402 13.16 -2.05 6.98
N ASP A 403 11.90 -2.44 6.84
CA ASP A 403 10.94 -2.43 7.94
C ASP A 403 11.39 -3.38 9.06
N ASP A 404 11.87 -4.57 8.71
CA ASP A 404 12.16 -5.63 9.66
C ASP A 404 13.64 -5.77 10.00
N ARG A 405 14.56 -5.34 9.13
CA ARG A 405 15.99 -5.61 9.28
C ARG A 405 16.89 -4.42 8.96
N GLU A 406 18.10 -4.48 9.52
CA GLU A 406 19.22 -3.62 9.16
C GLU A 406 20.34 -4.46 8.52
N PHE A 407 20.83 -4.01 7.38
CA PHE A 407 21.93 -4.62 6.64
C PHE A 407 23.17 -3.74 6.71
N ARG A 408 24.31 -4.29 7.18
CA ARG A 408 25.60 -3.58 7.22
C ARG A 408 26.63 -4.25 6.33
N PHE A 409 27.29 -3.44 5.50
CA PHE A 409 28.27 -3.89 4.53
C PHE A 409 29.67 -3.44 4.91
N SER A 410 30.57 -4.39 5.16
CA SER A 410 31.97 -4.07 5.46
C SER A 410 32.87 -4.36 4.26
N PHE A 411 33.54 -3.32 3.78
CA PHE A 411 34.47 -3.41 2.66
C PHE A 411 35.93 -3.28 3.13
N LYS A 412 36.82 -4.12 2.61
CA LYS A 412 38.27 -4.03 2.90
C LYS A 412 39.09 -4.02 1.60
N PRO A 413 40.18 -3.23 1.54
CA PRO A 413 41.10 -3.27 0.41
C PRO A 413 41.94 -4.56 0.45
N ILE A 414 41.84 -5.39 -0.58
CA ILE A 414 42.58 -6.64 -0.73
C ILE A 414 43.17 -6.65 -2.15
N GLY A 415 44.50 -6.71 -2.26
CA GLY A 415 45.17 -6.70 -3.57
C GLY A 415 44.89 -5.43 -4.40
N GLY A 416 44.78 -4.27 -3.75
CA GLY A 416 44.48 -2.98 -4.39
C GLY A 416 43.01 -2.82 -4.81
N GLN A 417 42.15 -3.75 -4.41
CA GLN A 417 40.73 -3.74 -4.75
C GLN A 417 39.87 -3.72 -3.49
N LEU A 418 38.83 -2.89 -3.48
CA LEU A 418 37.87 -2.87 -2.38
C LEU A 418 36.86 -4.01 -2.58
N LEU A 419 36.78 -4.94 -1.61
CA LEU A 419 35.94 -6.14 -1.67
C LEU A 419 34.99 -6.20 -0.46
N LEU A 420 33.80 -6.78 -0.65
CA LEU A 420 32.86 -7.06 0.43
C LEU A 420 33.41 -8.21 1.27
N THR A 421 33.67 -7.94 2.55
CA THR A 421 34.27 -8.92 3.47
C THR A 421 33.33 -9.37 4.56
N ARG A 422 32.34 -8.56 4.92
CA ARG A 422 31.28 -8.91 5.85
C ARG A 422 29.94 -8.37 5.38
N LEU A 423 28.90 -9.19 5.49
CA LEU A 423 27.50 -8.78 5.41
C LEU A 423 26.84 -9.13 6.75
N GLU A 424 26.40 -8.11 7.47
CA GLU A 424 25.66 -8.26 8.72
C GLU A 424 24.19 -7.98 8.46
N MET A 425 23.33 -8.82 9.01
CA MET A 425 21.87 -8.68 9.00
C MET A 425 21.41 -8.68 10.44
N ALA A 426 20.71 -7.65 10.86
CA ALA A 426 20.20 -7.53 12.22
C ALA A 426 18.69 -7.33 12.20
N ASP A 427 17.96 -8.12 12.99
CA ASP A 427 16.54 -7.88 13.24
C ASP A 427 16.35 -6.54 13.95
N ARG A 428 15.33 -5.78 13.56
CA ARG A 428 14.99 -4.52 14.22
C ARG A 428 14.02 -4.79 15.36
N PRO A 429 14.24 -4.18 16.54
CA PRO A 429 13.29 -4.32 17.64
C PRO A 429 11.95 -3.68 17.26
N PRO A 430 10.82 -4.22 17.77
CA PRO A 430 9.52 -3.62 17.56
C PRO A 430 9.47 -2.22 18.17
N CYS A 431 8.75 -1.29 17.54
CA CYS A 431 8.58 0.04 18.13
C CYS A 431 7.89 -0.07 19.50
N PRO A 432 8.36 0.68 20.52
CA PRO A 432 7.66 0.74 21.79
C PRO A 432 6.23 1.22 21.58
N LYS A 433 5.27 0.55 22.21
CA LYS A 433 3.86 0.96 22.15
C LYS A 433 3.75 2.37 22.77
N PRO A 434 3.11 3.33 22.09
CA PRO A 434 2.97 4.71 22.57
C PRO A 434 2.08 4.83 23.79
#